data_AF-A0A6A6YY54-F1
#
_entry.id   AF-A0A6A6YY54-F1
#
_cell.length_a   1.000
_cell.length_b   1.000
_cell.length_c   1.000
_cell.angle_alpha   90.00
_cell.angle_beta   90.00
_cell.angle_gamma   90.00
#
_symmetry.space_group_name_H-M   'P 1'
#
loop_
_entity.id
_entity.type
_entity.pdbx_description
1 polymer ?
#
loop_
_entity_poly.entity_id
_entity_poly.type
_entity_poly.pdbx_seq_one_letter_code
_entity_poly.pdbx_strand_id
1 'polypeptide(L)' 'MHSSTLLSTLFLLLASTALAKPAPDPTCSFGAWTCDADTTSIMNCGASGWVITAMCNFGCCRSTGTNAYCGC' A
#
# COMPACT_ATOMS: atom_id res chain seq x y z
N MET A 1 27.95 35.91 14.90
CA MET A 1 26.56 35.58 15.29
C MET A 1 25.85 34.82 14.15
N HIS A 2 26.47 33.78 13.57
CA HIS A 2 25.97 33.10 12.35
C HIS A 2 25.84 31.56 12.48
N SER A 3 26.16 30.99 13.66
CA SER A 3 26.22 29.53 13.84
C SER A 3 24.87 28.91 14.25
N SER A 4 23.99 29.69 14.90
CA SER A 4 22.76 29.18 15.51
C SER A 4 21.61 28.92 14.54
N THR A 5 21.64 29.50 13.33
CA THR A 5 20.59 29.34 12.32
C THR A 5 20.68 27.99 11.59
N LEU A 6 21.89 27.47 11.37
CA LEU A 6 22.13 26.19 10.69
C LEU A 6 21.60 24.99 11.48
N LEU A 7 21.77 24.98 12.81
CA LEU A 7 21.22 23.91 13.67
C LEU A 7 19.68 23.90 13.66
N SER A 8 19.07 25.09 13.64
CA SER A 8 17.61 25.23 13.68
C SER A 8 16.96 24.75 12.37
N THR A 9 17.56 25.09 11.22
CA THR A 9 17.10 24.57 9.92
C THR A 9 17.31 23.05 9.80
N LEU A 10 18.41 22.52 10.31
CA LEU A 10 18.69 21.09 10.26
C LEU A 10 17.68 20.28 11.10
N PHE A 11 17.28 20.81 12.26
CA PHE A 11 16.27 20.19 13.12
C PHE A 11 14.87 20.14 12.47
N LEU A 12 14.51 21.20 11.72
CA LEU A 12 13.26 21.25 10.95
C LEU A 12 13.27 20.28 9.75
N LEU A 13 14.41 20.09 9.09
CA LEU A 13 14.54 19.09 8.02
C LEU A 13 14.43 17.65 8.57
N LEU A 14 15.05 17.36 9.72
CA LEU A 14 14.96 16.03 10.35
C LEU A 14 13.54 15.68 10.81
N ALA A 15 12.78 16.65 11.32
CA ALA A 15 11.39 16.45 11.72
C ALA A 15 10.45 16.14 10.55
N SER A 16 10.79 16.59 9.33
CA SER A 16 9.97 16.39 8.13
C SER A 16 10.10 14.97 7.55
N THR A 17 11.16 14.24 7.89
CA THR A 17 11.33 12.82 7.53
C THR A 17 10.62 11.86 8.49
N ALA A 18 9.76 12.36 9.38
CA ALA A 18 8.87 11.54 10.19
C ALA A 18 7.89 10.79 9.28
N LEU A 19 8.35 9.64 8.78
CA LEU A 19 7.64 8.50 8.26
C LEU A 19 6.15 8.78 8.00
N ALA A 20 5.85 9.41 6.87
CA ALA A 20 4.50 9.45 6.34
C ALA A 20 4.10 7.99 6.10
N LYS A 21 3.37 7.38 7.05
CA LYS A 21 2.67 6.13 6.80
C LYS A 21 1.90 6.35 5.50
N PRO A 22 2.08 5.48 4.47
CA PRO A 22 1.35 5.61 3.23
C PRO A 22 -0.11 5.86 3.58
N ALA A 23 -0.67 6.95 3.03
CA ALA A 23 -2.07 7.25 3.27
C ALA A 23 -2.86 5.97 2.98
N PRO A 24 -3.80 5.58 3.87
CA PRO A 24 -4.59 4.38 3.63
C PRO A 24 -5.22 4.47 2.25
N ASP A 25 -4.96 3.47 1.43
CA ASP A 25 -5.48 3.42 0.07
C ASP A 25 -7.01 3.49 0.15
N PRO A 26 -7.66 4.52 -0.42
CA PRO A 26 -9.09 4.74 -0.27
C PRO A 26 -9.94 3.65 -0.93
N THR A 27 -9.36 2.81 -1.79
CA THR A 27 -10.01 1.64 -2.40
C THR A 27 -9.89 0.38 -1.55
N CYS A 28 -8.98 0.38 -0.56
CA CYS A 28 -8.79 -0.69 0.41
C CYS A 28 -9.83 -0.57 1.54
N SER A 29 -11.05 -1.01 1.26
CA SER A 29 -12.05 -1.28 2.31
C SER A 29 -11.82 -2.67 2.89
N PHE A 30 -11.88 -2.82 4.22
CA PHE A 30 -11.66 -4.12 4.85
C PHE A 30 -12.53 -5.22 4.22
N GLY A 31 -11.90 -6.31 3.77
CA GLY A 31 -12.57 -7.41 3.07
C GLY A 31 -12.81 -7.17 1.58
N ALA A 32 -12.30 -6.08 0.99
CA ALA A 32 -12.28 -5.87 -0.45
C ALA A 32 -11.26 -6.79 -1.11
N TRP A 33 -11.58 -7.26 -2.32
CA TRP A 33 -10.75 -8.17 -3.08
C TRP A 33 -10.39 -7.58 -4.44
N THR A 34 -9.13 -7.68 -4.81
CA THR A 34 -8.65 -7.21 -6.11
C THR A 34 -7.54 -8.10 -6.64
N CYS A 35 -7.18 -7.85 -7.89
CA CYS A 35 -6.00 -8.45 -8.51
C CYS A 35 -4.81 -7.52 -8.35
N ASP A 36 -3.64 -8.10 -8.14
CA ASP A 36 -2.37 -7.38 -8.25
C ASP A 36 -2.17 -6.87 -9.69
N ALA A 37 -1.34 -5.84 -9.85
CA ALA A 37 -0.97 -5.27 -11.15
C ALA A 37 -0.40 -6.34 -12.09
N ASP A 38 0.27 -7.35 -11.54
CA ASP A 38 0.80 -8.48 -12.30
C ASP A 38 -0.28 -9.48 -12.74
N THR A 39 -1.54 -9.30 -12.35
CA THR A 39 -2.71 -10.17 -12.63
C THR A 39 -2.55 -11.64 -12.23
N THR A 40 -1.46 -11.96 -11.54
CA THR A 40 -1.08 -13.28 -11.06
C THR A 40 -1.38 -13.46 -9.58
N SER A 41 -1.80 -12.42 -8.86
CA SER A 41 -2.02 -12.49 -7.43
C SER A 41 -3.37 -11.92 -7.05
N ILE A 42 -4.03 -12.61 -6.12
CA ILE A 42 -5.24 -12.16 -5.45
C ILE A 42 -4.80 -11.39 -4.21
N MET A 43 -5.31 -10.18 -4.07
CA MET A 43 -5.12 -9.34 -2.90
C MET A 43 -6.43 -9.17 -2.14
N ASN A 44 -6.35 -9.22 -0.81
CA ASN A 44 -7.44 -8.88 0.09
C ASN A 44 -7.01 -7.66 0.93
N CYS A 45 -7.92 -6.74 1.17
CA CYS A 45 -7.68 -5.62 2.06
C CYS A 45 -7.88 -6.04 3.53
N GLY A 46 -6.80 -6.06 4.30
CA GLY A 46 -6.80 -6.30 5.73
C GLY A 46 -6.62 -5.02 6.56
N ALA A 47 -6.44 -5.17 7.87
CA ALA A 47 -6.23 -4.05 8.80
C ALA A 47 -4.97 -3.22 8.50
N SER A 48 -4.03 -3.78 7.72
CA SER A 48 -2.77 -3.15 7.37
C SER A 48 -2.70 -2.65 5.92
N GLY A 49 -3.75 -2.85 5.13
CA GLY A 49 -3.79 -2.53 3.69
C GLY A 49 -3.96 -3.77 2.80
N TRP A 50 -3.64 -3.62 1.51
CA TRP A 50 -3.66 -4.71 0.54
C TRP A 50 -2.61 -5.77 0.90
N VAL A 51 -3.04 -7.02 1.03
CA VAL A 51 -2.17 -8.18 1.26
C VAL A 51 -2.44 -9.25 0.22
N ILE A 52 -1.39 -9.82 -0.33
CA ILE A 52 -1.49 -10.98 -1.23
C ILE A 52 -1.97 -12.18 -0.40
N THR A 53 -3.05 -12.80 -0.83
CA THR A 53 -3.65 -13.96 -0.14
C THR A 53 -3.59 -15.24 -0.97
N ALA A 54 -3.43 -15.14 -2.28
CA ALA A 54 -3.25 -16.28 -3.15
C ALA A 54 -2.53 -15.88 -4.46
N MET A 55 -1.80 -16.81 -5.05
CA MET A 55 -1.15 -16.65 -6.35
C MET A 55 -1.83 -17.58 -7.37
N CYS A 56 -2.13 -17.05 -8.53
CA CYS A 56 -2.71 -17.72 -9.67
C CYS A 56 -1.61 -18.24 -10.60
N ASN A 57 -1.53 -19.56 -10.75
CA ASN A 57 -0.48 -20.26 -11.48
C ASN A 57 -0.33 -19.87 -12.98
N PHE A 58 -1.31 -19.20 -13.57
CA PHE A 58 -1.33 -18.83 -15.00
C PHE A 58 -1.64 -17.35 -15.27
N GLY A 59 -1.55 -16.46 -14.28
CA GLY A 59 -1.82 -15.02 -14.49
C GLY A 59 -3.29 -14.67 -14.74
N CYS A 60 -4.21 -15.53 -14.31
CA CYS A 60 -5.65 -15.35 -14.48
C CYS A 60 -6.34 -14.93 -13.18
N CYS A 61 -5.91 -13.84 -12.55
CA CYS A 61 -6.71 -13.25 -11.48
C CYS A 61 -7.93 -12.54 -12.06
N ARG A 62 -9.10 -12.80 -11.49
CA ARG A 62 -10.35 -12.09 -11.76
C ARG A 62 -10.85 -11.44 -10.49
N SER A 63 -11.17 -10.15 -10.55
CA SER A 63 -11.91 -9.45 -9.49
C SER A 63 -13.34 -9.19 -9.95
N THR A 64 -14.31 -9.55 -9.11
CA THR A 64 -15.74 -9.28 -9.30
C THR A 64 -16.27 -8.33 -8.22
N GLY A 65 -15.48 -7.31 -7.86
CA GLY A 65 -15.81 -6.31 -6.85
C GLY A 65 -15.71 -6.85 -5.42
N THR A 66 -16.60 -7.77 -5.05
CA THR A 66 -16.67 -8.33 -3.68
C THR A 66 -15.76 -9.54 -3.49
N ASN A 67 -15.27 -10.16 -4.56
CA ASN A 67 -14.42 -11.34 -4.51
C ASN A 67 -13.33 -11.25 -5.58
N ALA A 68 -12.24 -11.98 -5.38
CA ALA A 68 -11.29 -12.26 -6.43
C ALA A 68 -10.91 -13.75 -6.41
N TYR A 69 -10.71 -14.34 -7.58
CA TYR A 69 -10.43 -15.76 -7.74
C TYR A 69 -9.47 -16.00 -8.91
N CYS A 70 -8.81 -17.16 -8.89
CA CYS A 70 -7.98 -17.61 -10.00
C CYS A 70 -8.87 -18.34 -11.00
N GLY A 71 -9.07 -17.76 -12.17
CA GLY A 71 -9.94 -18.31 -13.19
C GLY A 71 -9.75 -17.63 -14.54
N CYS A 72 -9.30 -18.44 -15.49
CA CYS A 72 -9.57 -18.31 -16.91
C CYS A 72 -10.37 -19.57 -17.30
#